data_AF-A0A660S4J9-F1
#
_entry.id   AF-A0A660S4J9-F1
#
_cell.length_a   1.000
_cell.length_b   1.000
_cell.length_c   1.000
_cell.angle_alpha   90.00
_cell.angle_beta   90.00
_cell.angle_gamma   90.00
#
_symmetry.space_group_name_H-M   'P 1'
#
loop_
_entity.id
_entity.type
_entity.pdbx_description
1 polymer ?
#
loop_
_entity_poly.entity_id
_entity_poly.type
_entity_poly.pdbx_seq_one_letter_code
_entity_poly.pdbx_strand_id
1 'polypeptide(L)' 'KIEKIAGKKANIKWGAIPYRKNEIFDSKADISLAKKLLSWQPETSLEEGLSNTVNWYKEQILKEPPCF' A
#
# COMPACT_ATOMS: atom_id res chain seq x y z
N LYS A 1 -3.42 8.12 -6.95
CA LYS A 1 -2.53 7.11 -7.57
C LYS A 1 -3.22 5.74 -7.65
N ILE A 2 -3.72 5.20 -6.53
CA ILE A 2 -4.37 3.88 -6.51
C ILE A 2 -5.59 3.75 -7.43
N GLU A 3 -6.50 4.74 -7.48
CA GLU A 3 -7.67 4.69 -8.38
C GLU A 3 -7.29 4.54 -9.85
N LYS A 4 -6.16 5.15 -10.27
CA LYS A 4 -5.63 5.04 -11.63
C LYS A 4 -5.07 3.64 -11.89
N ILE A 5 -4.29 3.10 -10.95
CA ILE A 5 -3.67 1.76 -11.06
C ILE A 5 -4.75 0.66 -11.03
N ALA A 6 -5.74 0.78 -10.14
CA ALA A 6 -6.84 -0.16 -10.03
C ALA A 6 -7.87 -0.01 -11.17
N GLY A 7 -7.92 1.15 -11.83
CA GLY A 7 -8.91 1.47 -12.86
C GLY A 7 -10.33 1.65 -12.31
N LYS A 8 -10.47 1.97 -11.01
CA LYS A 8 -11.76 2.09 -10.31
C LYS A 8 -11.75 3.29 -9.37
N LYS A 9 -12.90 3.96 -9.27
CA LYS A 9 -13.13 5.05 -8.32
C LYS A 9 -13.56 4.51 -6.97
N ALA A 10 -12.97 5.04 -5.91
CA ALA A 10 -13.31 4.67 -4.55
C ALA A 10 -14.52 5.48 -4.06
N ASN A 11 -15.51 4.81 -3.47
CA ASN A 11 -16.60 5.47 -2.76
C ASN A 11 -16.20 5.72 -1.31
N ILE A 12 -15.49 6.83 -1.06
CA ILE A 12 -14.90 7.13 0.25
C ILE A 12 -15.88 7.93 1.11
N LYS A 13 -16.19 7.42 2.31
CA LYS A 13 -16.97 8.13 3.33
C LYS A 13 -16.05 8.65 4.44
N TRP A 14 -15.45 9.82 4.22
CA TRP A 14 -14.51 10.42 5.16
C TRP A 14 -15.14 10.65 6.54
N GLY A 15 -14.46 10.23 7.60
CA GLY A 15 -14.92 10.40 8.97
C GLY A 15 -16.15 9.57 9.38
N ALA A 16 -16.62 8.65 8.52
CA ALA A 16 -17.76 7.79 8.85
C ALA A 16 -17.47 6.82 10.02
N ILE A 17 -16.19 6.56 10.28
CA ILE A 17 -15.71 5.76 11.40
C ILE A 17 -14.71 6.65 12.17
N PRO A 18 -14.80 6.73 13.52
CA PRO A 18 -13.85 7.51 14.31
C PRO A 18 -12.43 6.94 14.19
N TYR A 19 -11.43 7.80 14.36
CA TYR A 19 -10.03 7.36 14.42
C TYR A 19 -9.84 6.35 15.55
N ARG A 20 -8.91 5.41 15.35
CA ARG A 20 -8.52 4.50 16.42
C ARG A 20 -7.88 5.30 17.56
N LYS A 21 -8.06 4.84 18.80
CA LYS A 21 -7.56 5.52 20.02
C LYS A 21 -6.08 5.93 19.93
N ASN A 22 -5.25 5.12 19.25
CA ASN A 22 -3.81 5.31 19.12
C ASN A 22 -3.39 5.47 17.65
N GLU A 23 -4.20 6.13 16.82
CA GLU A 23 -3.87 6.37 15.41
C GLU A 23 -2.65 7.31 15.28
N ILE A 24 -1.69 6.93 14.43
CA ILE A 24 -0.50 7.74 14.14
C ILE A 24 -0.68 8.37 12.75
N PHE A 25 -0.72 9.69 12.69
CA PHE A 25 -1.00 10.42 11.45
C PHE A 25 0.20 10.58 10.51
N ASP A 26 1.41 10.65 11.07
CA ASP A 26 2.64 10.78 10.29
C ASP A 26 3.70 9.84 10.86
N SER A 27 4.21 8.96 10.00
CA SER A 27 5.25 8.00 10.32
C SER A 27 6.20 7.89 9.14
N LYS A 28 7.47 8.22 9.38
CA LYS A 28 8.55 8.24 8.39
C LYS A 28 9.77 7.57 9.00
N ALA A 29 10.39 6.67 8.24
CA ALA A 29 11.62 6.01 8.65
C ALA A 29 12.84 6.79 8.15
N ASP A 30 13.75 7.14 9.06
CA ASP A 30 15.12 7.48 8.66
C ASP A 30 15.90 6.19 8.39
N ILE A 31 16.34 6.03 7.14
CA ILE A 31 17.07 4.85 6.67
C ILE A 31 18.57 5.13 6.46
N SER A 32 19.08 6.25 6.98
CA SER A 32 20.49 6.66 6.87
C SER A 32 21.46 5.57 7.35
N LEU A 33 21.16 4.92 8.46
CA LEU A 33 21.99 3.84 9.01
C LEU A 33 22.00 2.59 8.11
N ALA A 34 20.85 2.18 7.59
CA ALA A 34 20.77 1.02 6.69
C ALA A 34 21.56 1.27 5.40
N LYS A 35 21.47 2.48 4.84
CA LYS A 35 22.28 2.91 3.69
C LYS A 35 23.77 2.87 4.00
N LYS A 36 24.19 3.37 5.16
CA LYS A 36 25.61 3.48 5.52
C LYS A 36 26.25 2.13 5.86
N LEU A 37 25.56 1.30 6.64
CA LEU A 37 26.14 0.08 7.23
C LEU A 37 25.91 -1.15 6.37
N LEU A 38 24.77 -1.21 5.67
CA LEU A 38 24.36 -2.38 4.90
C LEU A 38 24.42 -2.13 3.39
N SER A 39 24.76 -0.91 2.95
CA SER A 39 24.63 -0.47 1.57
C SER A 39 23.22 -0.73 1.00
N TRP A 40 22.21 -0.75 1.88
CA TRP A 40 20.84 -1.11 1.52
C TRP A 40 19.98 0.14 1.31
N GLN A 41 19.15 0.10 0.28
CA GLN A 41 18.09 1.07 0.03
C GLN A 41 16.93 0.42 -0.72
N PRO A 42 15.70 0.96 -0.64
CA PRO A 42 14.58 0.44 -1.41
C PRO A 42 14.82 0.63 -2.91
N GLU A 43 14.64 -0.43 -3.68
CA GLU A 43 14.77 -0.43 -5.15
C GLU A 43 13.41 -0.30 -5.84
N THR A 44 12.35 -0.80 -5.21
CA THR A 44 10.98 -0.73 -5.71
C THR A 44 10.34 0.62 -5.35
N SER A 45 9.84 1.32 -6.37
CA SER A 45 9.08 2.57 -6.16
C SER A 45 7.69 2.30 -5.58
N LEU A 46 7.04 3.33 -5.02
CA LEU A 46 5.67 3.20 -4.52
C LEU A 46 4.70 2.81 -5.64
N GLU A 47 4.81 3.44 -6.82
CA GLU A 47 3.98 3.15 -7.98
C GLU A 47 4.12 1.72 -8.48
N GLU A 48 5.35 1.21 -8.54
CA GLU A 48 5.65 -0.16 -8.94
C GLU A 48 5.10 -1.15 -7.92
N GLY A 49 5.39 -0.94 -6.63
CA GLY A 49 4.87 -1.77 -5.56
C GLY A 49 3.35 -1.86 -5.58
N LEU A 50 2.66 -0.73 -5.70
CA LEU A 50 1.19 -0.70 -5.83
C LEU A 50 0.68 -1.45 -7.06
N SER A 51 1.36 -1.33 -8.19
CA SER A 51 0.99 -2.03 -9.43
C SER A 51 1.14 -3.54 -9.28
N ASN A 52 2.25 -4.00 -8.71
CA ASN A 52 2.50 -5.41 -8.43
C ASN A 52 1.44 -5.99 -7.49
N THR A 53 1.09 -5.29 -6.41
CA THR A 53 0.03 -5.71 -5.48
C THR A 53 -1.34 -5.81 -6.18
N VAL A 54 -1.72 -4.82 -6.99
CA VAL A 54 -3.01 -4.83 -7.69
C VAL A 54 -3.07 -5.96 -8.70
N ASN A 55 -1.98 -6.24 -9.43
CA ASN A 55 -1.93 -7.33 -10.40
C ASN A 55 -2.08 -8.69 -9.70
N TRP A 56 -1.32 -8.91 -8.63
CA TRP A 56 -1.43 -10.12 -7.82
C TRP A 56 -2.87 -10.32 -7.30
N TYR A 57 -3.51 -9.27 -6.78
CA TYR A 57 -4.89 -9.35 -6.28
C TYR A 57 -5.88 -9.74 -7.38
N LYS A 58 -5.73 -9.17 -8.59
CA LYS A 58 -6.57 -9.50 -9.74
C LYS A 58 -6.39 -10.96 -10.20
N GLU A 59 -5.18 -11.49 -10.07
CA GLU A 59 -4.88 -12.85 -10.50
C GLU A 59 -5.34 -13.90 -9.48
N GLN A 60 -5.11 -13.65 -8.19
CA GLN A 60 -5.36 -14.66 -7.16
C GLN A 60 -6.78 -14.56 -6.59
N ILE A 61 -7.23 -13.36 -6.23
CA ILE A 61 -8.48 -13.18 -5.45
C ILE A 61 -9.70 -12.99 -6.35
N LEU A 62 -9.56 -12.36 -7.53
CA LEU A 62 -10.71 -12.19 -8.43
C LEU A 62 -10.99 -13.41 -9.30
N LYS A 63 -9.98 -14.21 -9.64
CA LYS A 63 -10.17 -15.42 -10.46
C LYS A 63 -10.59 -16.61 -9.61
N GLU A 64 -10.01 -16.76 -8.42
CA GLU A 64 -10.36 -17.79 -7.45
C GLU A 64 -10.72 -17.11 -6.12
N PRO A 65 -11.97 -16.63 -5.98
CA PRO A 65 -12.38 -15.99 -4.74
C PRO A 65 -12.20 -16.96 -3.57
N PRO A 66 -11.64 -16.51 -2.44
CA PRO A 66 -11.51 -17.35 -1.26
C PRO A 66 -12.89 -17.90 -0.89
N CYS A 67 -12.97 -19.21 -0.69
CA CYS A 67 -14.16 -19.86 -0.15
C CYS A 67 -14.32 -19.39 1.31
N PHE A 68 -15.15 -18.38 1.52
CA PHE A 68 -15.57 -17.91 2.85
C PHE A 68 -16.94 -18.47 3.19
#